data_AF-A0A8T4PAQ1-F1
#
_entry.id   AF-A0A8T4PAQ1-F1
#
_cell.length_a   1.000
_cell.length_b   1.000
_cell.length_c   1.000
_cell.angle_alpha   90.00
_cell.angle_beta   90.00
_cell.angle_gamma   90.00
#
_symmetry.space_group_name_H-M   'P 1'
#
loop_
_entity.id
_entity.type
_entity.pdbx_description
1 polymer ?
#
loop_
_entity_poly.entity_id
_entity_poly.type
_entity_poly.pdbx_seq_one_letter_code
_entity_poly.pdbx_strand_id
1 'polypeptide(L)'
;MKFNSQRGARQIYLLLILSFIFLVSMFQINFASAQFFGRNFGGFSLEEGFRQLEPTISFVLGDVGGDMNIVFIKFLIFLLILAICVVALKRVPGINENPQLGKILSVIIALMAARYLTAEELIQFIWLPYGVLGIALSSLLPLIIFFFFIESLDSTVLRKFGWTAFGVIYFFLAAMRWTELEAEPFNLGWIYIAVAAISIIALAFDKTIREAIIVGAIKAGYDMNDIVNKAELSKELERVQSALASPYISGAEARKLKKKEKNLEDAIRRLK
;
A
#
# COMPACT_ATOMS: atom_id res chain seq x y z
N MET A 1 1.41 -12.95 -45.69
CA MET A 1 0.86 -11.98 -44.72
C MET A 1 1.97 -11.54 -43.75
N LYS A 2 2.66 -10.43 -44.03
CA LYS A 2 3.61 -9.81 -43.09
C LYS A 2 2.80 -8.96 -42.11
N PHE A 3 2.52 -9.52 -40.94
CA PHE A 3 1.84 -8.78 -39.88
C PHE A 3 2.69 -7.59 -39.43
N ASN A 4 1.98 -6.49 -39.18
CA ASN A 4 2.47 -5.13 -39.03
C ASN A 4 3.22 -4.93 -37.69
N SER A 5 4.35 -5.61 -37.51
CA SER A 5 5.12 -5.64 -36.25
C SER A 5 5.59 -4.25 -35.80
N GLN A 6 5.71 -3.29 -36.73
CA GLN A 6 6.07 -1.91 -36.39
C GLN A 6 4.96 -1.13 -35.66
N ARG A 7 3.67 -1.50 -35.82
CA ARG A 7 2.58 -0.82 -35.10
C ARG A 7 2.55 -1.19 -33.62
N GLY A 8 2.88 -2.44 -33.27
CA GLY A 8 2.91 -2.90 -31.88
C GLY A 8 4.01 -2.22 -31.06
N ALA A 9 5.22 -2.11 -31.62
CA ALA A 9 6.34 -1.43 -30.94
C ALA A 9 6.01 0.04 -30.63
N ARG A 10 5.42 0.77 -31.60
CA ARG A 10 5.01 2.17 -31.40
C ARG A 10 3.97 2.35 -30.30
N GLN A 11 3.01 1.43 -30.17
CA GLN A 11 2.00 1.47 -29.11
C GLN A 11 2.61 1.22 -27.72
N ILE A 12 3.57 0.31 -27.62
CA ILE A 12 4.28 0.03 -26.35
C ILE A 12 5.10 1.24 -25.91
N TYR A 13 5.84 1.89 -26.83
CA TYR A 13 6.58 3.11 -26.50
C TYR A 13 5.66 4.26 -26.07
N LEU A 14 4.52 4.43 -26.73
CA LEU A 14 3.52 5.44 -26.36
C LEU A 14 2.95 5.20 -24.97
N LEU A 15 2.62 3.94 -24.63
CA LEU A 15 2.15 3.56 -23.30
C LEU A 15 3.21 3.81 -22.23
N LEU A 16 4.48 3.44 -22.49
CA LEU A 16 5.58 3.69 -21.55
C LEU A 16 5.81 5.18 -21.29
N ILE A 17 5.74 6.02 -22.33
CA ILE A 17 5.86 7.48 -22.19
C ILE A 17 4.68 8.05 -21.40
N LEU A 18 3.44 7.60 -21.67
CA LEU A 18 2.25 8.02 -20.91
C LEU A 18 2.32 7.62 -19.44
N SER A 19 2.76 6.39 -19.15
CA SER A 19 2.98 5.91 -17.78
C SER A 19 4.08 6.72 -17.07
N PHE A 20 5.15 7.08 -17.77
CA PHE A 20 6.22 7.90 -17.22
C PHE A 20 5.75 9.34 -16.92
N ILE A 21 5.00 9.96 -17.83
CA ILE A 21 4.40 11.29 -17.60
C ILE A 21 3.46 11.24 -16.40
N PHE A 22 2.59 10.23 -16.31
CA PHE A 22 1.68 10.07 -15.18
C PHE A 22 2.43 9.92 -13.85
N LEU A 23 3.50 9.12 -13.83
CA LEU A 23 4.35 8.93 -12.66
C LEU A 23 5.03 10.24 -12.24
N VAL A 24 5.65 10.97 -13.17
CA VAL A 24 6.25 12.30 -12.91
C VAL A 24 5.19 13.30 -12.41
N SER A 25 3.97 13.24 -12.95
CA SER A 25 2.85 14.08 -12.51
C SER A 25 2.44 13.78 -11.07
N MET A 26 2.44 12.51 -10.66
CA MET A 26 2.13 12.14 -9.28
C MET A 26 3.22 12.60 -8.29
N PHE A 27 4.49 12.62 -8.71
CA PHE A 27 5.56 13.19 -7.88
C PHE A 27 5.45 14.71 -7.70
N GLN A 28 4.86 15.43 -8.66
CA GLN A 28 4.62 16.87 -8.55
C GLN A 28 3.49 17.20 -7.55
N ILE A 29 2.50 16.31 -7.38
CA ILE A 29 1.36 16.52 -6.46
C ILE A 29 1.82 16.46 -4.99
N ASN A 30 2.83 15.65 -4.68
CA ASN A 30 3.35 15.51 -3.30
C ASN A 30 4.17 16.71 -2.82
N PHE A 31 4.70 17.55 -3.72
CA PHE A 31 5.27 18.85 -3.36
C PHE A 31 4.20 19.96 -3.32
N ALA A 32 3.10 19.78 -4.04
CA ALA A 32 2.04 20.78 -4.16
C ALA A 32 1.08 20.78 -2.95
N SER A 33 0.96 19.70 -2.18
CA SER A 33 0.01 19.61 -1.07
C SER A 33 0.33 20.51 0.13
N ALA A 34 1.59 20.95 0.31
CA ALA A 34 1.95 21.98 1.29
C ALA A 34 1.87 23.41 0.73
N GLN A 35 1.94 23.58 -0.60
CA GLN A 35 1.95 24.91 -1.25
C GLN A 35 0.54 25.34 -1.74
N PHE A 36 -0.39 24.40 -1.93
CA PHE A 36 -1.76 24.69 -2.37
C PHE A 36 -2.69 25.24 -1.28
N PHE A 37 -2.28 25.23 -0.02
CA PHE A 37 -3.04 25.85 1.07
C PHE A 37 -3.03 27.39 1.01
N GLY A 38 -2.22 28.01 0.13
CA GLY A 38 -2.09 29.46 0.00
C GLY A 38 -2.62 30.08 -1.31
N ARG A 39 -3.22 29.32 -2.23
CA ARG A 39 -3.70 29.89 -3.51
C ARG A 39 -5.17 30.26 -3.43
N ASN A 40 -5.41 31.54 -3.16
CA ASN A 40 -6.71 32.23 -3.10
C ASN A 40 -7.68 31.80 -4.21
N PHE A 41 -8.64 30.92 -3.87
CA PHE A 41 -9.82 30.66 -4.69
C PHE A 41 -10.87 31.73 -4.37
N GLY A 42 -11.03 32.74 -5.23
CA GLY A 42 -12.20 33.64 -5.19
C GLY A 42 -12.18 34.75 -4.13
N GLY A 43 -11.01 35.24 -3.72
CA GLY A 43 -10.92 36.39 -2.81
C GLY A 43 -11.30 36.13 -1.35
N PHE A 44 -11.68 34.89 -1.02
CA PHE A 44 -11.81 34.42 0.35
C PHE A 44 -10.59 33.54 0.66
N SER A 45 -9.59 34.12 1.33
CA SER A 45 -8.50 33.29 1.83
C SER A 45 -9.05 32.46 3.00
N LEU A 46 -8.91 31.13 2.94
CA LEU A 46 -9.24 30.28 4.08
C LEU A 46 -8.52 30.76 5.34
N GLU A 47 -7.32 31.29 5.17
CA GLU A 47 -6.53 31.92 6.23
C GLU A 47 -7.30 33.05 6.94
N GLU A 48 -7.92 33.99 6.21
CA GLU A 48 -8.75 35.05 6.81
C GLU A 48 -9.98 34.49 7.53
N GLY A 49 -10.62 33.46 6.97
CA GLY A 49 -11.73 32.77 7.63
C GLY A 49 -11.31 32.15 8.96
N PHE A 50 -10.14 31.52 9.01
CA PHE A 50 -9.59 30.94 10.23
C PHE A 50 -9.10 31.99 11.23
N ARG A 51 -8.51 33.11 10.77
CA ARG A 51 -8.10 34.22 11.66
C ARG A 51 -9.27 34.80 12.45
N GLN A 52 -10.45 34.89 11.84
CA GLN A 52 -11.65 35.38 12.54
C GLN A 52 -12.17 34.39 13.59
N LEU A 53 -11.94 33.09 13.38
CA LEU A 53 -12.35 32.04 14.31
C LEU A 53 -11.31 31.73 15.38
N GLU A 54 -10.06 32.13 15.17
CA GLU A 54 -8.92 31.91 16.07
C GLU A 54 -9.24 32.20 17.56
N PRO A 55 -9.81 33.36 17.96
CA PRO A 55 -10.09 33.61 19.38
C PRO A 55 -11.11 32.63 19.98
N THR A 56 -12.10 32.22 19.20
CA THR A 56 -13.09 31.23 19.65
C THR A 56 -12.48 29.84 19.73
N ILE A 57 -11.67 29.46 18.74
CA ILE A 57 -11.04 28.14 18.68
C ILE A 57 -9.97 27.99 19.77
N SER A 58 -9.12 29.00 19.95
CA SER A 58 -8.10 29.02 21.01
C SER A 58 -8.70 28.99 22.41
N PHE A 59 -9.84 29.65 22.63
CA PHE A 59 -10.56 29.55 23.90
C PHE A 59 -10.99 28.10 24.23
N VAL A 60 -11.44 27.37 23.22
CA VAL A 60 -11.91 25.97 23.35
C VAL A 60 -10.73 24.99 23.43
N LEU A 61 -9.78 25.08 22.48
CA LEU A 61 -8.66 24.15 22.30
C LEU A 61 -7.41 24.49 23.15
N GLY A 62 -7.44 25.58 23.92
CA GLY A 62 -6.35 26.00 24.78
C GLY A 62 -5.25 26.78 24.06
N ASP A 63 -4.10 26.94 24.74
CA ASP A 63 -2.98 27.71 24.21
C ASP A 63 -2.41 27.06 22.93
N VAL A 64 -2.18 27.90 21.94
CA VAL A 64 -1.73 27.57 20.58
C VAL A 64 -0.50 28.37 20.17
N GLY A 65 0.05 29.22 21.06
CA GLY A 65 1.27 29.98 20.82
C GLY A 65 1.22 30.95 19.63
N GLY A 66 0.02 31.27 19.13
CA GLY A 66 -0.19 32.13 17.96
C GLY A 66 0.17 31.50 16.60
N ASP A 67 0.50 30.21 16.55
CA ASP A 67 0.73 29.50 15.29
C ASP A 67 -0.58 28.88 14.79
N MET A 68 -1.11 29.42 13.69
CA MET A 68 -2.33 28.94 13.05
C MET A 68 -2.25 27.47 12.64
N ASN A 69 -1.05 26.97 12.31
CA ASN A 69 -0.86 25.57 11.96
C ASN A 69 -1.18 24.67 13.17
N ILE A 70 -0.77 25.08 14.37
CA ILE A 70 -1.03 24.33 15.61
C ILE A 70 -2.53 24.30 15.92
N VAL A 71 -3.22 25.44 15.74
CA VAL A 71 -4.70 25.53 15.89
C VAL A 71 -5.37 24.53 14.97
N PHE A 72 -5.00 24.53 13.70
CA PHE A 72 -5.57 23.66 12.69
C PHE A 72 -5.32 22.18 13.00
N ILE A 73 -4.10 21.82 13.40
CA ILE A 73 -3.76 20.44 13.74
C ILE A 73 -4.52 19.99 15.00
N LYS A 74 -4.59 20.81 16.05
CA LYS A 74 -5.40 20.50 17.25
C LYS A 74 -6.87 20.31 16.90
N PHE A 75 -7.41 21.09 15.97
CA PHE A 75 -8.77 20.92 15.49
C PHE A 75 -8.98 19.59 14.75
N LEU A 76 -8.03 19.19 13.89
CA LEU A 76 -8.08 17.87 13.23
C LEU A 76 -8.01 16.73 14.25
N ILE A 77 -7.16 16.85 15.27
CA ILE A 77 -7.05 15.85 16.35
C ILE A 77 -8.35 15.78 17.15
N PHE A 78 -8.96 16.92 17.46
CA PHE A 78 -10.26 16.98 18.10
C PHE A 78 -11.31 16.19 17.30
N LEU A 79 -11.40 16.42 15.98
CA LEU A 79 -12.32 15.69 15.11
C LEU A 79 -12.03 14.19 15.07
N LEU A 80 -10.75 13.81 15.04
CA LEU A 80 -10.32 12.42 15.04
C LEU A 80 -10.71 11.71 16.35
N ILE A 81 -10.38 12.30 17.49
CA ILE A 81 -10.70 11.75 18.82
C ILE A 81 -12.22 11.70 19.00
N LEU A 82 -12.94 12.73 18.57
CA LEU A 82 -14.40 12.75 18.59
C LEU A 82 -14.98 11.55 17.81
N ALA A 83 -14.50 11.31 16.58
CA ALA A 83 -14.94 10.18 15.77
C ALA A 83 -14.67 8.83 16.46
N ILE A 84 -13.48 8.64 17.02
CA ILE A 84 -13.10 7.43 17.76
C ILE A 84 -13.98 7.25 19.00
N CYS A 85 -14.15 8.29 19.82
CA CYS A 85 -14.98 8.25 21.02
C CYS A 85 -16.45 7.95 20.70
N VAL A 86 -17.01 8.53 19.62
CA VAL A 86 -18.38 8.23 19.18
C VAL A 86 -18.54 6.75 18.82
N VAL A 87 -17.55 6.14 18.17
CA VAL A 87 -17.59 4.71 17.83
C VAL A 87 -17.37 3.83 19.06
N ALA A 88 -16.42 4.20 19.92
CA ALA A 88 -16.07 3.44 21.13
C ALA A 88 -17.22 3.43 22.16
N LEU A 89 -17.83 4.58 22.44
CA LEU A 89 -18.91 4.70 23.43
C LEU A 89 -20.18 3.95 23.02
N LYS A 90 -20.41 3.70 21.72
CA LYS A 90 -21.50 2.82 21.25
C LYS A 90 -21.34 1.36 21.68
N ARG A 91 -20.12 0.94 22.06
CA ARG A 91 -19.83 -0.43 22.50
C ARG A 91 -19.97 -0.61 24.01
N VAL A 92 -20.12 0.47 24.78
CA VAL A 92 -20.17 0.42 26.25
C VAL A 92 -21.61 0.14 26.71
N PRO A 93 -21.86 -0.95 27.46
CA PRO A 93 -23.19 -1.24 28.01
C PRO A 93 -23.62 -0.13 28.98
N GLY A 94 -24.90 0.23 28.97
CA GLY A 94 -25.45 1.38 29.72
C GLY A 94 -25.35 2.73 29.00
N ILE A 95 -24.27 3.00 28.24
CA ILE A 95 -24.18 4.24 27.44
C ILE A 95 -24.97 4.11 26.13
N ASN A 96 -25.02 2.92 25.54
CA ASN A 96 -25.77 2.66 24.31
C ASN A 96 -27.29 2.87 24.48
N GLU A 97 -27.81 2.79 25.71
CA GLU A 97 -29.23 3.01 26.00
C GLU A 97 -29.62 4.49 25.90
N ASN A 98 -28.66 5.41 26.05
CA ASN A 98 -28.88 6.85 25.89
C ASN A 98 -27.86 7.46 24.91
N PRO A 99 -28.17 7.50 23.60
CA PRO A 99 -27.22 7.98 22.58
C PRO A 99 -26.90 9.47 22.71
N GLN A 100 -27.74 10.27 23.38
CA GLN A 100 -27.45 11.68 23.66
C GLN A 100 -26.33 11.80 24.69
N LEU A 101 -26.39 11.01 25.76
CA LEU A 101 -25.34 10.93 26.77
C LEU A 101 -24.00 10.53 26.14
N GLY A 102 -24.00 9.52 25.26
CA GLY A 102 -22.80 9.09 24.54
C GLY A 102 -22.19 10.19 23.66
N LYS A 103 -23.02 10.99 22.97
CA LYS A 103 -22.54 12.14 22.18
C LYS A 103 -21.93 13.22 23.07
N ILE A 104 -22.60 13.60 24.16
CA ILE A 104 -22.09 14.62 25.10
C ILE A 104 -20.75 14.18 25.69
N LEU A 105 -20.67 12.93 26.15
CA LEU A 105 -19.42 12.36 26.68
C LEU A 105 -18.30 12.34 25.62
N SER A 106 -18.61 11.98 24.37
CA SER A 106 -17.60 11.99 23.30
C SER A 106 -17.04 13.39 23.02
N VAL A 107 -17.89 14.42 23.06
CA VAL A 107 -17.46 15.83 22.88
C VAL A 107 -16.60 16.29 24.05
N ILE A 108 -17.00 15.98 25.29
CA ILE A 108 -16.23 16.34 26.49
C ILE A 108 -14.85 15.68 26.45
N ILE A 109 -14.78 14.37 26.17
CA ILE A 109 -13.50 13.63 26.10
C ILE A 109 -12.62 14.19 24.98
N ALA A 110 -13.17 14.40 23.78
CA ALA A 110 -12.42 14.96 22.67
C ALA A 110 -11.91 16.38 22.95
N LEU A 111 -12.74 17.23 23.57
CA LEU A 111 -12.37 18.59 23.94
C LEU A 111 -11.28 18.58 25.01
N MET A 112 -11.39 17.74 26.04
CA MET A 112 -10.34 17.58 27.04
C MET A 112 -9.03 17.11 26.39
N ALA A 113 -9.07 16.07 25.56
CA ALA A 113 -7.88 15.56 24.90
C ALA A 113 -7.20 16.61 24.02
N ALA A 114 -7.97 17.37 23.22
CA ALA A 114 -7.43 18.42 22.37
C ALA A 114 -6.91 19.63 23.17
N ARG A 115 -7.55 19.97 24.30
CA ARG A 115 -7.16 21.09 25.17
C ARG A 115 -5.86 20.83 25.92
N TYR A 116 -5.68 19.61 26.41
CA TYR A 116 -4.48 19.23 27.18
C TYR A 116 -3.29 18.86 26.29
N LEU A 117 -3.50 18.64 24.99
CA LEU A 117 -2.39 18.38 24.07
C LEU A 117 -1.56 19.66 23.89
N THR A 118 -0.33 19.66 24.38
CA THR A 118 0.62 20.76 24.17
C THR A 118 1.20 20.72 22.76
N ALA A 119 1.75 21.85 22.30
CA ALA A 119 2.43 21.91 21.00
C ALA A 119 3.60 20.94 20.92
N GLU A 120 4.35 20.80 22.02
CA GLU A 120 5.48 19.87 22.12
C GLU A 120 5.03 18.41 22.00
N GLU A 121 3.98 18.03 22.73
CA GLU A 121 3.39 16.70 22.63
C GLU A 121 2.83 16.43 21.23
N LEU A 122 2.22 17.42 20.58
CA LEU A 122 1.71 17.27 19.22
C LEU A 122 2.83 16.99 18.21
N ILE A 123 3.96 17.70 18.33
CA ILE A 123 5.14 17.44 17.50
C ILE A 123 5.67 16.03 17.77
N GLN A 124 5.79 15.64 19.04
CA GLN A 124 6.37 14.34 19.42
C GLN A 124 5.45 13.15 19.09
N PHE A 125 4.14 13.24 19.35
CA PHE A 125 3.20 12.13 19.17
C PHE A 125 2.72 11.95 17.74
N ILE A 126 2.64 13.03 16.95
CA ILE A 126 1.98 13.02 15.66
C ILE A 126 3.00 13.24 14.56
N TRP A 127 3.74 14.36 14.60
CA TRP A 127 4.68 14.65 13.52
C TRP A 127 5.84 13.67 13.44
N LEU A 128 6.39 13.26 14.57
CA LEU A 128 7.55 12.38 14.55
C LEU A 128 7.23 11.01 13.91
N PRO A 129 6.14 10.29 14.27
CA PRO A 129 5.76 9.06 13.59
C PRO A 129 5.41 9.24 12.11
N TYR A 130 4.72 10.33 11.72
CA TYR A 130 4.40 10.58 10.31
C TYR A 130 5.64 10.96 9.49
N GLY A 131 6.59 11.69 10.08
CA GLY A 131 7.89 11.99 9.49
C GLY A 131 8.70 10.72 9.28
N VAL A 132 8.78 9.85 10.30
CA VAL A 132 9.41 8.53 10.21
C VAL A 132 8.75 7.69 9.12
N LEU A 133 7.42 7.60 9.09
CA LEU A 133 6.69 6.84 8.08
C LEU A 133 6.92 7.40 6.68
N GLY A 134 6.88 8.72 6.50
CA GLY A 134 7.13 9.39 5.23
C GLY A 134 8.54 9.12 4.73
N ILE A 135 9.55 9.25 5.60
CA ILE A 135 10.96 8.93 5.27
C ILE A 135 11.09 7.43 4.94
N ALA A 136 10.51 6.55 5.76
CA ALA A 136 10.53 5.11 5.51
C ALA A 136 9.92 4.76 4.15
N LEU A 137 8.71 5.24 3.85
CA LEU A 137 8.06 4.99 2.55
C LEU A 137 8.85 5.60 1.39
N SER A 138 9.32 6.84 1.53
CA SER A 138 10.10 7.51 0.47
C SER A 138 11.45 6.83 0.21
N SER A 139 12.04 6.18 1.22
CA SER A 139 13.29 5.42 1.11
C SER A 139 13.06 4.00 0.58
N LEU A 140 11.95 3.36 0.92
CA LEU A 140 11.67 1.96 0.63
C LEU A 140 10.99 1.77 -0.74
N LEU A 141 10.19 2.74 -1.19
CA LEU A 141 9.54 2.68 -2.50
C LEU A 141 10.54 2.64 -3.66
N PRO A 142 11.59 3.48 -3.72
CA PRO A 142 12.62 3.36 -4.75
C PRO A 142 13.38 2.03 -4.68
N LEU A 143 13.59 1.47 -3.48
CA LEU A 143 14.20 0.14 -3.31
C LEU A 143 13.34 -0.95 -3.94
N ILE A 144 12.02 -0.95 -3.71
CA ILE A 144 11.09 -1.92 -4.31
C ILE A 144 11.11 -1.81 -5.84
N ILE A 145 10.98 -0.59 -6.38
CA ILE A 145 10.99 -0.37 -7.83
C ILE A 145 12.31 -0.83 -8.43
N PHE A 146 13.42 -0.47 -7.79
CA PHE A 146 14.76 -0.86 -8.22
C PHE A 146 14.96 -2.38 -8.17
N PHE A 147 14.47 -3.05 -7.12
CA PHE A 147 14.50 -4.51 -7.00
C PHE A 147 13.85 -5.19 -8.21
N PHE A 148 12.62 -4.79 -8.58
CA PHE A 148 11.93 -5.36 -9.74
C PHE A 148 12.64 -5.04 -11.05
N PHE A 149 13.20 -3.83 -11.19
CA PHE A 149 13.98 -3.47 -12.37
C PHE A 149 15.23 -4.34 -12.51
N ILE A 150 16.00 -4.51 -11.43
CA ILE A 150 17.22 -5.33 -11.44
C ILE A 150 16.91 -6.80 -11.67
N GLU A 151 15.84 -7.33 -11.07
CA GLU A 151 15.43 -8.73 -11.28
C GLU A 151 15.06 -9.01 -12.74
N SER A 152 14.55 -8.01 -13.47
CA SER A 152 14.24 -8.15 -14.89
C SER A 152 15.47 -8.29 -15.80
N LEU A 153 16.68 -8.06 -15.28
CA LEU A 153 17.93 -8.16 -16.04
C LEU A 153 18.49 -9.58 -16.01
N ASP A 154 18.70 -10.17 -17.20
CA ASP A 154 19.27 -11.51 -17.32
C ASP A 154 20.74 -11.61 -16.87
N SER A 155 21.49 -10.52 -17.06
CA SER A 155 22.92 -10.46 -16.77
C SER A 155 23.22 -10.30 -15.28
N THR A 156 23.83 -11.31 -14.68
CA THR A 156 24.30 -11.29 -13.28
C THR A 156 25.28 -10.16 -13.00
N VAL A 157 26.11 -9.77 -13.98
CA VAL A 157 27.06 -8.67 -13.82
C VAL A 157 26.33 -7.34 -13.68
N LEU A 158 25.32 -7.08 -14.52
CA LEU A 158 24.51 -5.86 -14.46
C LEU A 158 23.71 -5.78 -13.16
N ARG A 159 23.15 -6.91 -12.69
CA ARG A 159 22.46 -6.94 -11.39
C ARG A 159 23.37 -6.61 -10.23
N LYS A 160 24.55 -7.24 -10.17
CA LYS A 160 25.56 -6.94 -9.14
C LYS A 160 25.98 -5.48 -9.17
N PHE A 161 26.30 -4.96 -10.35
CA PHE A 161 26.62 -3.55 -10.52
C PHE A 161 25.49 -2.64 -10.04
N GLY A 162 24.25 -2.97 -10.38
CA GLY A 162 23.05 -2.27 -9.92
C GLY A 162 22.94 -2.21 -8.40
N TRP A 163 23.00 -3.36 -7.73
CA TRP A 163 22.94 -3.44 -6.27
C TRP A 163 24.07 -2.65 -5.60
N THR A 164 25.28 -2.72 -6.14
CA THR A 164 26.42 -1.92 -5.65
C THR A 164 26.17 -0.42 -5.82
N ALA A 165 25.76 0.02 -7.02
CA ALA A 165 25.49 1.43 -7.29
C ALA A 165 24.37 1.98 -6.38
N PHE A 166 23.28 1.21 -6.22
CA PHE A 166 22.16 1.59 -5.37
C PHE A 166 22.55 1.71 -3.89
N GLY A 167 23.32 0.73 -3.38
CA GLY A 167 23.86 0.77 -2.02
C GLY A 167 24.76 1.99 -1.78
N VAL A 168 25.65 2.32 -2.72
CA VAL A 168 26.54 3.49 -2.64
C VAL A 168 25.73 4.79 -2.67
N ILE A 169 24.72 4.91 -3.52
CA ILE A 169 23.84 6.09 -3.58
C ILE A 169 23.14 6.30 -2.24
N TYR A 170 22.55 5.24 -1.66
CA TYR A 170 21.86 5.35 -0.38
C TYR A 170 22.80 5.65 0.79
N PHE A 171 24.00 5.08 0.78
CA PHE A 171 25.02 5.41 1.77
C PHE A 171 25.44 6.88 1.67
N PHE A 172 25.66 7.40 0.47
CA PHE A 172 26.02 8.81 0.27
C PHE A 172 24.85 9.74 0.63
N LEU A 173 23.62 9.36 0.31
CA LEU A 173 22.42 10.08 0.70
C LEU A 173 22.27 10.14 2.23
N ALA A 174 22.57 9.04 2.93
CA ALA A 174 22.59 9.00 4.39
C ALA A 174 23.64 9.98 4.95
N ALA A 175 24.85 10.00 4.38
CA ALA A 175 25.92 10.89 4.82
C ALA A 175 25.59 12.36 4.57
N MET A 176 25.04 12.69 3.40
CA MET A 176 24.66 14.06 3.07
C MET A 176 23.52 14.61 3.94
N ARG A 177 22.55 13.75 4.27
CA ARG A 177 21.34 14.16 5.01
C ARG A 177 21.43 13.86 6.50
N TRP A 178 22.58 13.41 7.00
CA TRP A 178 22.72 12.97 8.39
C TRP A 178 22.34 14.07 9.38
N THR A 179 22.80 15.29 9.17
CA THR A 179 22.49 16.43 10.05
C THR A 179 21.09 16.99 9.86
N GLU A 180 20.51 16.87 8.66
CA GLU A 180 19.12 17.31 8.39
C GLU A 180 18.08 16.40 9.06
N LEU A 181 18.45 15.14 9.30
CA LEU A 181 17.58 14.07 9.80
C LEU A 181 17.82 13.76 11.27
N GLU A 182 18.63 14.58 11.95
CA GLU A 182 18.88 14.48 13.37
C GLU A 182 17.61 14.93 14.12
N ALA A 183 16.84 13.94 14.58
CA ALA A 183 15.72 14.14 15.49
C ALA A 183 16.10 13.51 16.83
N GLU A 184 16.10 14.27 17.92
CA GLU A 184 16.34 13.68 19.24
C GLU A 184 15.19 12.70 19.59
N PRO A 185 15.46 11.46 20.04
CA PRO A 185 16.78 10.85 20.33
C PRO A 185 17.34 9.95 19.21
N PHE A 186 16.68 9.86 18.05
CA PHE A 186 17.06 8.98 16.93
C PHE A 186 17.26 9.73 15.62
N ASN A 187 18.46 9.62 15.05
CA ASN A 187 18.72 10.13 13.70
C ASN A 187 17.98 9.30 12.64
N LEU A 188 17.05 9.92 11.90
CA LEU A 188 16.27 9.24 10.85
C LEU A 188 17.13 8.85 9.64
N GLY A 189 18.36 9.37 9.55
CA GLY A 189 19.41 8.96 8.62
C GLY A 189 19.74 7.46 8.68
N TRP A 190 19.50 6.80 9.81
CA TRP A 190 19.65 5.35 9.97
C TRP A 190 18.80 4.54 8.98
N ILE A 191 17.66 5.07 8.52
CA ILE A 191 16.81 4.40 7.53
C ILE A 191 17.56 4.24 6.19
N TYR A 192 18.30 5.26 5.75
CA TYR A 192 19.08 5.19 4.52
C TYR A 192 20.25 4.21 4.65
N ILE A 193 20.90 4.15 5.81
CA ILE A 193 21.92 3.14 6.11
C ILE A 193 21.32 1.73 6.10
N ALA A 194 20.12 1.54 6.65
CA ALA A 194 19.42 0.26 6.61
C ALA A 194 19.11 -0.17 5.16
N VAL A 195 18.65 0.75 4.30
CA VAL A 195 18.42 0.45 2.88
C VAL A 195 19.73 0.13 2.14
N ALA A 196 20.82 0.85 2.43
CA ALA A 196 22.14 0.53 1.89
C ALA A 196 22.60 -0.87 2.33
N ALA A 197 22.40 -1.23 3.59
CA ALA A 197 22.71 -2.55 4.12
C ALA A 197 21.86 -3.64 3.46
N ILE A 198 20.55 -3.43 3.28
CA ILE A 198 19.66 -4.34 2.54
C ILE A 198 20.16 -4.54 1.11
N SER A 199 20.67 -3.49 0.47
CA SER A 199 21.22 -3.57 -0.89
C SER A 199 22.49 -4.43 -0.96
N ILE A 200 23.35 -4.35 0.06
CA ILE A 200 24.54 -5.21 0.18
C ILE A 200 24.14 -6.66 0.47
N ILE A 201 23.12 -6.88 1.30
CA ILE A 201 22.57 -8.22 1.55
C ILE A 201 21.99 -8.79 0.24
N ALA A 202 21.18 -8.00 -0.49
CA ALA A 202 20.64 -8.40 -1.79
C ALA A 202 21.75 -8.72 -2.81
N LEU A 203 22.85 -7.96 -2.81
CA LEU A 203 24.04 -8.25 -3.61
C LEU A 203 24.66 -9.61 -3.27
N ALA A 204 24.80 -9.91 -1.97
CA ALA A 204 25.39 -11.17 -1.50
C ALA A 204 24.50 -12.38 -1.83
N PHE A 205 23.18 -12.20 -1.78
CA PHE A 205 22.18 -13.26 -2.01
C PHE A 205 21.52 -13.20 -3.39
N ASP A 206 22.08 -12.47 -4.38
CA ASP A 206 21.49 -12.30 -5.73
C ASP A 206 21.08 -13.64 -6.36
N LYS A 207 21.96 -14.65 -6.27
CA LYS A 207 21.69 -15.98 -6.81
C LYS A 207 20.53 -16.68 -6.10
N THR A 208 20.51 -16.64 -4.77
CA THR A 208 19.50 -17.30 -3.94
C THR A 208 18.13 -16.67 -4.14
N ILE A 209 18.08 -15.33 -4.23
CA ILE A 209 16.84 -14.58 -4.48
C ILE A 209 16.26 -14.99 -5.84
N ARG A 210 17.09 -15.00 -6.89
CA ARG A 210 16.65 -15.37 -8.25
C ARG A 210 16.17 -16.82 -8.32
N GLU A 211 16.89 -17.76 -7.72
CA GLU A 211 16.47 -19.17 -7.65
C GLU A 211 15.12 -19.32 -6.93
N ALA A 212 14.93 -18.63 -5.80
CA ALA A 212 13.67 -18.65 -5.06
C ALA A 212 12.50 -18.08 -5.88
N ILE A 213 12.72 -16.98 -6.61
CA ILE A 213 11.69 -16.37 -7.48
C ILE A 213 11.34 -17.30 -8.65
N ILE A 214 12.34 -17.89 -9.32
CA ILE A 214 12.11 -18.81 -10.44
C ILE A 214 11.36 -20.07 -9.97
N VAL A 215 11.80 -20.69 -8.87
CA VAL A 215 11.13 -21.86 -8.30
C VAL A 215 9.71 -21.50 -7.86
N GLY A 216 9.50 -20.33 -7.26
CA GLY A 216 8.18 -19.82 -6.90
C GLY A 216 7.26 -19.62 -8.11
N ALA A 217 7.79 -19.03 -9.19
CA ALA A 217 7.05 -18.82 -10.43
C ALA A 217 6.70 -20.15 -11.13
N ILE A 218 7.63 -21.10 -11.15
CA ILE A 218 7.40 -22.45 -11.69
C ILE A 218 6.31 -23.16 -10.87
N LYS A 219 6.41 -23.15 -9.54
CA LYS A 219 5.43 -23.77 -8.65
C LYS A 219 4.05 -23.15 -8.81
N ALA A 220 3.96 -21.82 -8.85
CA ALA A 220 2.70 -21.12 -9.11
C ALA A 220 2.11 -21.47 -10.48
N GLY A 221 2.96 -21.68 -11.49
CA GLY A 221 2.54 -22.15 -12.82
C GLY A 221 2.03 -23.59 -12.82
N TYR A 222 2.67 -24.50 -12.07
CA TYR A 222 2.20 -25.87 -11.88
C TYR A 222 0.85 -25.91 -11.16
N ASP A 223 0.72 -25.19 -10.04
CA ASP A 223 -0.52 -25.11 -9.28
C ASP A 223 -1.67 -24.58 -10.18
N MET A 224 -1.38 -23.61 -11.05
CA MET A 224 -2.35 -23.06 -11.99
C MET A 224 -2.73 -24.08 -13.08
N ASN A 225 -1.78 -24.85 -13.61
CA ASN A 225 -2.08 -25.93 -14.55
C ASN A 225 -2.92 -27.04 -13.89
N ASP A 226 -2.64 -27.39 -12.65
CA ASP A 226 -3.43 -28.38 -11.92
C ASP A 226 -4.86 -27.90 -11.66
N ILE A 227 -5.05 -26.61 -11.37
CA ILE A 227 -6.38 -25.99 -11.27
C ILE A 227 -7.11 -26.05 -12.62
N VAL A 228 -6.44 -25.72 -13.73
CA VAL A 228 -7.02 -25.77 -15.08
C VAL A 228 -7.39 -27.20 -15.47
N ASN A 229 -6.47 -28.16 -15.28
CA ASN A 229 -6.70 -29.57 -15.55
C ASN A 229 -7.86 -30.12 -14.72
N LYS A 230 -7.94 -29.75 -13.44
CA LYS A 230 -9.03 -30.13 -12.56
C LYS A 230 -10.36 -29.54 -13.01
N ALA A 231 -10.39 -28.28 -13.44
CA ALA A 231 -11.59 -27.65 -13.96
C ALA A 231 -12.09 -28.34 -15.24
N GLU A 232 -11.18 -28.71 -16.15
CA GLU A 232 -11.51 -29.43 -17.38
C GLU A 232 -12.05 -30.84 -17.10
N LEU A 233 -11.39 -31.61 -16.22
CA LEU A 233 -11.86 -32.93 -15.79
C LEU A 233 -13.22 -32.86 -15.08
N SER A 234 -13.45 -31.82 -14.26
CA SER A 234 -14.73 -31.62 -13.56
C SER A 234 -15.86 -31.36 -14.56
N LYS A 235 -15.60 -30.56 -15.60
CA LYS A 235 -16.56 -30.30 -16.68
C LYS A 235 -16.84 -31.54 -17.52
N GLU A 236 -15.84 -32.40 -17.75
CA GLU A 236 -16.06 -33.67 -18.45
C GLU A 236 -16.87 -34.66 -17.60
N LEU A 237 -16.62 -34.70 -16.29
CA LEU A 237 -17.39 -35.52 -15.34
C LEU A 237 -18.87 -35.11 -15.34
N GLU A 238 -19.14 -33.81 -15.29
CA GLU A 238 -20.51 -33.27 -15.34
C GLU A 238 -21.23 -33.64 -16.65
N ARG A 239 -20.52 -33.63 -17.80
CA ARG A 239 -21.05 -34.10 -19.08
C ARG A 239 -21.37 -35.59 -19.07
N VAL A 240 -20.50 -36.41 -18.49
CA VAL A 240 -20.71 -37.87 -18.36
C VAL A 240 -21.89 -38.17 -17.44
N GLN A 241 -22.02 -37.46 -16.32
CA GLN A 241 -23.14 -37.59 -15.39
C GLN A 241 -24.46 -37.14 -16.02
N SER A 242 -24.45 -36.02 -16.75
CA SER A 242 -25.61 -35.55 -17.51
C SER A 242 -26.03 -36.54 -18.58
N ALA A 243 -25.07 -37.16 -19.28
CA ALA A 243 -25.36 -38.23 -20.23
C ALA A 243 -25.99 -39.43 -19.52
N LEU A 244 -25.41 -39.93 -18.43
CA LEU A 244 -25.92 -41.04 -17.62
C LEU A 244 -27.35 -40.81 -17.09
N ALA A 245 -27.75 -39.57 -16.87
CA ALA A 245 -29.11 -39.21 -16.46
C ALA A 245 -30.15 -39.27 -17.61
N SER A 246 -29.71 -39.42 -18.86
CA SER A 246 -30.60 -39.50 -20.02
C SER A 246 -31.42 -40.81 -20.01
N PRO A 247 -32.75 -40.75 -20.15
CA PRO A 247 -33.61 -41.93 -20.10
C PRO A 247 -33.47 -42.87 -21.32
N TYR A 248 -32.75 -42.46 -22.37
CA TYR A 248 -32.62 -43.20 -23.63
C TYR A 248 -31.31 -43.97 -23.80
N ILE A 249 -30.50 -44.12 -22.74
CA ILE A 249 -29.20 -44.79 -22.84
C ILE A 249 -29.32 -46.31 -22.91
N SER A 250 -28.63 -46.91 -23.88
CA SER A 250 -28.48 -48.36 -23.98
C SER A 250 -27.62 -48.91 -22.82
N GLY A 251 -27.96 -50.09 -22.30
CA GLY A 251 -27.24 -50.69 -21.17
C GLY A 251 -25.74 -50.92 -21.41
N ALA A 252 -25.34 -51.17 -22.66
CA ALA A 252 -23.92 -51.29 -23.02
C ALA A 252 -23.19 -49.93 -22.95
N GLU A 253 -23.87 -48.85 -23.32
CA GLU A 253 -23.34 -47.49 -23.31
C GLU A 253 -23.28 -46.93 -21.88
N ALA A 254 -24.30 -47.20 -21.05
CA ALA A 254 -24.29 -46.90 -19.62
C ALA A 254 -23.06 -47.47 -18.90
N ARG A 255 -22.68 -48.73 -19.21
CA ARG A 255 -21.50 -49.37 -18.62
C ARG A 255 -20.19 -48.68 -19.02
N LYS A 256 -20.09 -48.20 -20.28
CA LYS A 256 -18.92 -47.44 -20.75
C LYS A 256 -18.83 -46.08 -20.03
N LEU A 257 -19.95 -45.37 -19.92
CA LEU A 257 -20.00 -44.08 -19.25
C LEU A 257 -19.70 -44.18 -17.75
N LYS A 258 -20.23 -45.18 -17.03
CA LYS A 258 -19.87 -45.42 -15.62
C LYS A 258 -18.38 -45.71 -15.42
N LYS A 259 -17.76 -46.48 -16.33
CA LYS A 259 -16.30 -46.70 -16.29
C LYS A 259 -15.55 -45.40 -16.51
N LYS A 260 -16.01 -44.56 -17.44
CA LYS A 260 -15.41 -43.24 -17.71
C LYS A 260 -15.58 -42.28 -16.53
N GLU A 261 -16.76 -42.23 -15.92
CA GLU A 261 -17.04 -41.47 -14.69
C GLU A 261 -16.04 -41.83 -13.59
N LYS A 262 -15.92 -43.12 -13.26
CA LYS A 262 -14.96 -43.59 -12.25
C LYS A 262 -13.51 -43.20 -12.58
N ASN A 263 -13.11 -43.32 -13.84
CA ASN A 263 -11.77 -42.92 -14.27
C ASN A 263 -11.53 -41.41 -14.11
N LEU A 264 -12.53 -40.58 -14.40
CA LEU A 264 -12.46 -39.12 -14.22
C LEU A 264 -12.42 -38.73 -12.74
N GLU A 265 -13.22 -39.39 -11.89
CA GLU A 265 -13.17 -39.20 -10.44
C GLU A 265 -11.80 -39.58 -9.88
N ASP A 266 -11.25 -40.72 -10.29
CA ASP A 266 -9.92 -41.17 -9.89
C ASP A 266 -8.83 -40.20 -10.39
N ALA A 267 -8.96 -39.64 -11.60
CA ALA A 267 -8.04 -38.64 -12.13
C ALA A 267 -8.09 -37.32 -11.33
N ILE A 268 -9.29 -36.83 -11.01
CA ILE A 268 -9.47 -35.63 -10.17
C ILE A 268 -8.91 -35.87 -8.76
N ARG A 269 -9.05 -37.07 -8.22
CA ARG A 269 -8.51 -37.44 -6.90
C ARG A 269 -6.99 -37.50 -6.88
N ARG A 270 -6.34 -37.81 -8.01
CA ARG A 270 -4.86 -37.81 -8.13
C ARG A 270 -4.26 -36.41 -8.24
N LEU A 271 -5.05 -35.40 -8.60
CA LEU A 271 -4.66 -33.99 -8.62
C LEU A 271 -4.89 -33.29 -7.26
N LYS A 272 -5.07 -34.04 -6.19
CA LYS A 272 -5.15 -33.56 -4.80
C LYS A 272 -3.91 -33.97 -4.03
#